data_AF-A0A6G6PJH1-F1
#
_entry.id   AF-A0A6G6PJH1-F1
#
_cell.length_a   1.000
_cell.length_b   1.000
_cell.length_c   1.000
_cell.angle_alpha   90.00
_cell.angle_beta   90.00
_cell.angle_gamma   90.00
#
_symmetry.space_group_name_H-M   'P 1'
#
loop_
_entity.id
_entity.type
_entity.pdbx_description
1 polymer ?
#
loop_
_entity_poly.entity_id
_entity_poly.type
_entity_poly.pdbx_seq_one_letter_code
_entity_poly.pdbx_strand_id
1 'polypeptide(L)'
;MTKFDDYSEEEKAEIQADLELKDKLRKEREYDDLKQVMSTECGRRFIWKTLSASGVFEVSFTPDPYITSFNEGRRNKGLELFNDVMSVCPDLYLVMAEEAKEQENNQ
;
A
#
# COMPACT_ATOMS: atom_id res chain seq x y z
N MET A 1 -26.98 -21.25 -14.50
CA MET A 1 -25.77 -22.07 -14.42
C MET A 1 -24.63 -21.26 -14.98
N THR A 2 -23.78 -20.72 -14.12
CA THR A 2 -22.42 -20.38 -14.55
C THR A 2 -21.65 -21.68 -14.74
N LYS A 3 -20.64 -21.69 -15.60
CA LYS A 3 -19.76 -22.85 -15.82
C LYS A 3 -19.07 -23.33 -14.54
N PHE A 4 -19.12 -22.52 -13.47
CA PHE A 4 -18.59 -22.79 -12.14
C PHE A 4 -19.51 -23.69 -11.28
N ASP A 5 -20.80 -23.72 -11.61
CA ASP A 5 -21.81 -24.54 -10.90
C ASP A 5 -21.70 -26.03 -11.25
N ASP A 6 -21.01 -26.35 -12.37
CA ASP A 6 -20.87 -27.71 -12.90
C ASP A 6 -19.62 -28.45 -12.35
N TYR A 7 -18.74 -27.76 -11.60
CA TYR A 7 -17.57 -28.38 -10.97
C TYR A 7 -17.94 -29.16 -9.71
N SER A 8 -17.27 -30.29 -9.51
CA SER A 8 -17.29 -31.00 -8.23
C SER A 8 -16.70 -30.15 -7.11
N GLU A 9 -17.05 -30.47 -5.86
CA GLU A 9 -16.49 -29.77 -4.69
C GLU A 9 -14.97 -29.94 -4.59
N GLU A 10 -14.43 -31.06 -5.06
CA GLU A 10 -12.98 -31.30 -5.14
C GLU A 10 -12.30 -30.37 -6.14
N GLU A 11 -12.86 -30.21 -7.34
CA GLU A 11 -12.34 -29.27 -8.35
C GLU A 11 -12.42 -27.81 -7.88
N LYS A 12 -13.49 -27.43 -7.18
CA LYS A 12 -13.61 -26.08 -6.59
C LYS A 12 -12.54 -25.84 -5.52
N ALA A 13 -12.28 -26.83 -4.66
CA ALA A 13 -11.25 -26.74 -3.63
C ALA A 13 -9.83 -26.63 -4.23
N GLU A 14 -9.55 -27.38 -5.30
CA GLU A 14 -8.26 -27.28 -6.02
C GLU A 14 -8.07 -25.91 -6.68
N ILE A 15 -9.10 -25.39 -7.35
CA ILE A 15 -9.08 -24.03 -7.93
C ILE A 15 -8.86 -22.98 -6.84
N GLN A 16 -9.56 -23.10 -5.72
CA GLN A 16 -9.42 -22.16 -4.61
C GLN A 16 -8.01 -22.20 -4.00
N ALA A 17 -7.44 -23.40 -3.81
CA ALA A 17 -6.08 -23.56 -3.29
C ALA A 17 -5.02 -22.98 -4.25
N ASP A 18 -5.18 -23.16 -5.56
CA ASP A 18 -4.29 -22.57 -6.56
C ASP A 18 -4.38 -21.03 -6.58
N LEU A 19 -5.60 -20.48 -6.48
CA LEU A 19 -5.81 -19.03 -6.37
C LEU A 19 -5.15 -18.45 -5.11
N GLU A 20 -5.35 -19.09 -3.95
CA GLU A 20 -4.73 -18.68 -2.69
C GLU A 20 -3.21 -18.74 -2.74
N LEU A 21 -2.65 -19.79 -3.34
CA LEU A 21 -1.19 -19.92 -3.52
C LEU A 21 -0.66 -18.81 -4.42
N LYS A 22 -1.33 -18.53 -5.54
CA LYS A 22 -0.94 -17.45 -6.47
C LYS A 22 -1.00 -16.08 -5.81
N ASP A 23 -2.05 -15.81 -5.03
CA ASP A 23 -2.19 -14.54 -4.31
C ASP A 23 -1.12 -14.40 -3.22
N LYS A 24 -0.78 -15.48 -2.50
CA LYS A 24 0.31 -15.48 -1.53
C LYS A 24 1.65 -15.14 -2.19
N LEU A 25 2.00 -15.85 -3.27
CA LEU A 25 3.25 -15.62 -4.00
C LEU A 25 3.31 -14.21 -4.60
N ARG A 26 2.18 -13.67 -5.04
CA ARG A 26 2.09 -12.28 -5.51
C ARG A 26 2.39 -11.29 -4.39
N LYS A 27 1.77 -11.45 -3.22
CA LYS A 27 2.01 -10.58 -2.05
C LYS A 27 3.46 -10.63 -1.57
N GLU A 28 4.06 -11.83 -1.54
CA GLU A 28 5.48 -11.98 -1.18
C GLU A 28 6.39 -11.19 -2.12
N ARG A 29 6.14 -11.27 -3.44
CA ARG A 29 6.88 -10.46 -4.43
C ARG A 29 6.66 -8.96 -4.23
N GLU A 30 5.42 -8.53 -4.03
CA GLU A 30 5.09 -7.12 -3.79
C GLU A 30 5.82 -6.57 -2.55
N TYR A 31 5.95 -7.39 -1.50
CA TYR A 31 6.68 -7.01 -0.28
C TYR A 31 8.19 -6.93 -0.51
N ASP A 32 8.78 -7.86 -1.26
CA ASP A 32 10.20 -7.82 -1.58
C ASP A 32 10.54 -6.64 -2.52
N ASP A 33 9.67 -6.35 -3.49
CA ASP A 33 9.78 -5.18 -4.36
C ASP A 33 9.74 -3.88 -3.52
N LEU A 34 8.83 -3.79 -2.54
CA LEU A 34 8.75 -2.63 -1.66
C LEU A 34 10.02 -2.45 -0.82
N LYS A 35 10.57 -3.53 -0.24
CA LYS A 35 11.86 -3.47 0.48
C LYS A 35 12.97 -2.97 -0.44
N GLN A 36 13.01 -3.46 -1.67
CA GLN A 36 14.02 -3.05 -2.65
C GLN A 36 13.90 -1.56 -2.96
N VAL A 37 12.69 -1.03 -3.18
CA VAL A 37 12.47 0.41 -3.38
C VAL A 37 12.94 1.20 -2.16
N MET A 38 12.52 0.79 -0.96
CA MET A 38 12.83 1.47 0.31
C MET A 38 14.32 1.42 0.68
N SER A 39 15.09 0.48 0.11
CA SER A 39 16.54 0.36 0.37
C SER A 39 17.34 1.57 -0.13
N THR A 40 16.78 2.35 -1.07
CA THR A 40 17.44 3.51 -1.67
C THR A 40 16.84 4.82 -1.17
N GLU A 41 17.66 5.86 -1.03
CA GLU A 41 17.19 7.20 -0.63
C GLU A 41 16.21 7.80 -1.65
N CYS A 42 16.46 7.61 -2.96
CA CYS A 42 15.54 8.09 -3.99
C CYS A 42 14.19 7.36 -3.95
N GLY A 43 14.18 6.06 -3.63
CA GLY A 43 12.96 5.29 -3.41
C GLY A 43 12.17 5.78 -2.19
N ARG A 44 12.84 5.99 -1.05
CA ARG A 44 12.23 6.59 0.15
C ARG A 44 11.63 7.96 -0.15
N ARG A 45 12.34 8.81 -0.90
CA ARG A 45 11.82 10.12 -1.34
C ARG A 45 10.55 10.00 -2.19
N PHE A 46 10.50 9.02 -3.09
CA PHE A 46 9.30 8.75 -3.90
C PHE A 46 8.13 8.27 -3.06
N ILE A 47 8.37 7.34 -2.12
CA ILE A 47 7.34 6.84 -1.21
C ILE A 47 6.82 7.95 -0.29
N TRP A 48 7.71 8.74 0.32
CA TRP A 48 7.33 9.87 1.17
C TRP A 48 6.45 10.88 0.42
N LYS A 49 6.86 11.25 -0.80
CA LYS A 49 6.07 12.13 -1.68
C LYS A 49 4.68 11.55 -1.95
N THR A 50 4.59 10.23 -2.18
CA THR A 50 3.32 9.55 -2.43
C THR A 50 2.42 9.57 -1.20
N LEU A 51 2.95 9.21 -0.03
CA LEU A 51 2.20 9.24 1.24
C LEU A 51 1.68 10.65 1.57
N SER A 52 2.54 11.65 1.38
CA SER A 52 2.19 13.07 1.61
C SER A 52 1.11 13.53 0.62
N ALA A 53 1.27 13.23 -0.67
CA ALA A 53 0.29 13.60 -1.71
C ALA A 53 -1.06 12.87 -1.55
N SER A 54 -1.08 11.72 -0.88
CA SER A 54 -2.32 11.02 -0.51
C SER A 54 -2.99 11.61 0.73
N GLY A 55 -2.36 12.55 1.43
CA GLY A 55 -2.93 13.19 2.63
C GLY A 55 -2.92 12.29 3.86
N VAL A 56 -2.00 11.32 3.95
CA VAL A 56 -1.90 10.37 5.09
C VAL A 56 -1.59 11.07 6.41
N PHE A 57 -0.90 12.22 6.36
CA PHE A 57 -0.51 12.99 7.54
C PHE A 57 -1.35 14.25 7.76
N GLU A 58 -2.42 14.43 6.97
CA GLU A 58 -3.25 15.64 6.96
C GLU A 58 -4.69 15.37 7.42
N VAL A 59 -5.44 16.43 7.76
CA VAL A 59 -6.89 16.34 7.99
C VAL A 59 -7.61 16.30 6.65
N SER A 60 -8.47 15.31 6.44
CA SER A 60 -9.23 15.13 5.20
C SER A 60 -10.57 15.88 5.18
N PHE A 61 -11.09 16.22 6.36
CA PHE A 61 -12.39 16.85 6.53
C PHE A 61 -12.44 18.24 5.90
N THR A 62 -13.52 18.47 5.17
CA THR A 62 -13.94 19.78 4.70
C THR A 62 -15.46 19.93 4.89
N PRO A 63 -16.01 21.16 4.96
CA PRO A 63 -17.45 21.36 5.06
C PRO A 63 -18.26 20.78 3.88
N ASP A 64 -17.61 20.54 2.73
CA ASP A 64 -18.22 19.86 1.60
C ASP A 64 -18.05 18.33 1.75
N PRO A 65 -19.16 17.57 1.87
CA PRO A 65 -19.10 16.12 2.05
C PRO A 65 -18.53 15.37 0.83
N TYR A 66 -18.68 15.91 -0.39
CA TYR A 66 -18.15 15.26 -1.59
C TYR A 66 -16.62 15.39 -1.66
N ILE A 67 -16.09 16.56 -1.27
CA ILE A 67 -14.64 16.78 -1.18
C ILE A 67 -14.04 15.90 -0.08
N THR A 68 -14.69 15.85 1.09
CA THR A 68 -14.26 14.96 2.18
C THR A 68 -14.22 13.49 1.74
N SER A 69 -15.27 13.02 1.05
CA SER A 69 -15.33 11.65 0.55
C SER A 69 -14.21 11.35 -0.46
N PHE A 70 -13.89 12.30 -1.34
CA PHE A 70 -12.78 12.17 -2.28
C PHE A 70 -11.41 12.16 -1.57
N ASN A 71 -11.21 13.04 -0.58
CA ASN A 71 -9.99 13.09 0.22
C ASN A 71 -9.79 11.79 0.99
N GLU A 72 -10.84 11.24 1.59
CA GLU A 72 -10.80 9.94 2.27
C GLU A 72 -10.49 8.78 1.31
N GLY A 73 -11.02 8.81 0.08
CA GLY A 73 -10.65 7.83 -0.95
C GLY A 73 -9.15 7.87 -1.29
N ARG A 74 -8.60 9.07 -1.49
CA ARG A 74 -7.15 9.27 -1.73
C ARG A 74 -6.31 8.83 -0.53
N ARG A 75 -6.74 9.20 0.68
CA ARG A 75 -6.08 8.85 1.94
C ARG A 75 -6.07 7.35 2.17
N ASN A 76 -7.18 6.66 1.89
CA ASN A 76 -7.27 5.20 2.01
C ASN A 76 -6.18 4.51 1.17
N LYS A 77 -5.98 4.95 -0.09
CA LYS A 77 -4.92 4.37 -0.92
C LYS A 77 -3.52 4.63 -0.38
N GLY A 78 -3.29 5.81 0.21
CA GLY A 78 -2.04 6.11 0.91
C GLY A 78 -1.84 5.28 2.17
N LEU A 79 -2.92 5.03 2.93
CA LEU A 79 -2.89 4.21 4.14
C LEU A 79 -2.60 2.74 3.83
N GLU A 80 -3.09 2.20 2.72
CA GLU A 80 -2.70 0.87 2.23
C GLU A 80 -1.17 0.77 2.07
N LEU A 81 -0.58 1.71 1.32
CA LEU A 81 0.87 1.76 1.13
C LEU A 81 1.63 1.95 2.44
N PHE A 82 1.14 2.84 3.31
CA PHE A 82 1.73 3.08 4.63
C PHE A 82 1.74 1.80 5.48
N ASN A 83 0.63 1.06 5.50
CA ASN A 83 0.53 -0.19 6.23
C ASN A 83 1.48 -1.26 5.68
N ASP A 84 1.64 -1.35 4.35
CA ASP A 84 2.62 -2.26 3.75
C ASP A 84 4.06 -1.90 4.15
N VAL A 85 4.42 -0.61 4.10
CA VAL A 85 5.74 -0.13 4.56
C VAL A 85 5.97 -0.50 6.02
N MET A 86 5.01 -0.19 6.89
CA MET A 86 5.12 -0.49 8.33
C MET A 86 5.15 -1.99 8.64
N SER A 87 4.51 -2.83 7.81
CA SER A 87 4.51 -4.27 7.98
C SER A 87 5.82 -4.92 7.53
N VAL A 88 6.45 -4.37 6.49
CA VAL A 88 7.53 -5.05 5.77
C VAL A 88 8.91 -4.44 6.06
N CYS A 89 9.00 -3.13 6.28
CA CYS A 89 10.26 -2.42 6.51
C CYS A 89 10.11 -1.18 7.42
N PRO A 90 9.60 -1.33 8.66
CA PRO A 90 9.33 -0.21 9.57
C PRO A 90 10.59 0.61 9.92
N ASP A 91 11.77 -0.01 9.98
CA ASP A 91 13.01 0.70 10.25
C ASP A 91 13.35 1.70 9.13
N LEU A 92 13.05 1.34 7.87
CA LEU A 92 13.28 2.20 6.72
C LEU A 92 12.26 3.34 6.64
N TYR A 93 11.09 3.20 7.27
CA TYR A 93 10.17 4.32 7.46
C TYR A 93 10.77 5.40 8.36
N LEU A 94 11.43 5.01 9.46
CA LEU A 94 12.07 5.98 10.36
C LEU A 94 13.17 6.76 9.65
N VAL A 95 13.98 6.08 8.84
CA VAL A 95 15.00 6.72 8.00
C VAL A 95 14.35 7.69 7.00
N MET A 96 13.32 7.26 6.28
CA MET A 96 12.58 8.10 5.34
C MET A 96 11.98 9.35 5.99
N ALA A 97 11.43 9.21 7.20
CA ALA A 97 10.81 10.31 7.93
C ALA A 97 11.84 11.36 8.39
N GLU A 98 13.02 10.93 8.86
CA GLU A 98 14.09 11.87 9.21
C GLU A 98 14.66 12.56 7.97
N GLU A 99 14.88 11.82 6.87
CA GLU A 99 15.31 12.41 5.58
C GLU A 99 14.35 13.49 5.08
N ALA A 100 13.04 13.25 5.19
CA ALA A 100 12.03 14.22 4.81
C ALA A 100 12.07 15.49 5.67
N LYS A 101 12.22 15.32 6.98
CA LYS A 101 12.35 16.43 7.93
C LYS A 101 13.61 17.26 7.67
N GLU A 102 14.73 16.62 7.34
CA GLU A 102 15.95 17.32 6.93
C GLU A 102 15.74 18.11 5.63
N GLN A 103 15.02 17.57 4.66
CA GLN A 103 14.71 18.26 3.40
C GLN A 103 13.83 19.50 3.61
N GLU A 104 12.84 19.43 4.51
CA GLU A 104 11.98 20.57 4.86
C GLU A 104 12.76 21.70 5.53
N ASN A 105 13.68 21.38 6.44
CA ASN A 105 14.50 22.39 7.13
C ASN A 105 15.52 23.09 6.21
N ASN A 106 15.86 22.48 5.08
CA ASN A 106 16.83 22.98 4.11
C ASN A 106 16.20 23.80 2.97
N GLN A 107 14.89 24.04 3.00
CA GLN A 107 14.14 24.89 2.06
C GLN A 107 13.85 26.26 2.66
#